data_AF-A0A6M8J297-F1
#
_entry.id   AF-A0A6M8J297-F1
#
_cell.length_a   1.000
_cell.length_b   1.000
_cell.length_c   1.000
_cell.angle_alpha   90.00
_cell.angle_beta   90.00
_cell.angle_gamma   90.00
#
_symmetry.space_group_name_H-M   'P 1'
#
loop_
_entity.id
_entity.type
_entity.pdbx_description
1 polymer ?
#
loop_
_entity_poly.entity_id
_entity_poly.type
_entity_poly.pdbx_seq_one_letter_code
_entity_poly.pdbx_strand_id
1 'polypeptide(L)'
;MLSFMPGYIPDIVQAAPFALAFCLLCVRPLRAFPVAFYAPITVLVAAISIPAFCKTAMGPAAPAAIVQMGSALDTAQRAMPLFGDMVDLLTSAVTGVWLYLVVMFIGVMHKGPIVRRLFTVRSELSILGGIIVFGHVLRVIALPTYFMSEQFRAVWGTPALYLMFAATVVVGIALTVLFVVPWVTSFRFIRRRIKGSTWKKVQKTAYPFMYLMLLQGALLGMGHAALGYPFDTQQSLYRLMGNPADFVTNHAQYVGQAWVYLFLIGLYTALLVRRQLERHERRAARAGNAPMDGTALATNADSASPDADGSAACDSPKPQADPASTASEGTDTSTQGEAQGRPAAEPVQADDPAQVDGSEGSPAQPNPHNAESCTPTAAVRAVAQTMRLTGHGGTMAGDAALGTSQA
;
A
#
# COMPACT_ATOMS: atom_id res chain seq x y z
N MET A 1 8.09 -8.52 -10.62
CA MET A 1 8.14 -7.22 -11.33
C MET A 1 8.99 -7.37 -12.59
N LEU A 2 8.90 -6.37 -13.49
CA LEU A 2 9.64 -6.21 -14.76
C LEU A 2 10.00 -7.51 -15.49
N SER A 3 9.18 -7.91 -16.45
CA SER A 3 9.32 -9.14 -17.25
C SER A 3 10.67 -9.32 -17.94
N PHE A 4 11.41 -8.23 -18.17
CA PHE A 4 12.74 -8.25 -18.79
C PHE A 4 13.91 -8.41 -17.80
N MET A 5 13.67 -8.28 -16.49
CA MET A 5 14.71 -8.46 -15.47
C MET A 5 14.79 -9.93 -15.03
N PRO A 6 15.99 -10.47 -14.76
CA PRO A 6 16.11 -11.81 -14.20
C PRO A 6 15.33 -11.95 -12.89
N GLY A 7 14.55 -13.04 -12.76
CA GLY A 7 13.64 -13.28 -11.64
C GLY A 7 14.31 -13.31 -10.26
N TYR A 8 15.62 -13.60 -10.18
CA TYR A 8 16.36 -13.59 -8.92
C TYR A 8 16.64 -12.17 -8.37
N ILE A 9 16.44 -11.10 -9.16
CA ILE A 9 16.69 -9.74 -8.71
C ILE A 9 15.53 -9.29 -7.82
N PRO A 10 15.77 -8.87 -6.56
CA PRO A 10 14.71 -8.42 -5.66
C PRO A 10 13.89 -7.27 -6.24
N ASP A 11 12.56 -7.29 -6.05
CA ASP A 11 11.66 -6.25 -6.57
C ASP A 11 12.06 -4.85 -6.07
N ILE A 12 12.54 -4.75 -4.83
CA ILE A 12 13.09 -3.51 -4.26
C ILE A 12 14.31 -2.98 -5.03
N VAL A 13 15.15 -3.85 -5.57
CA VAL A 13 16.30 -3.44 -6.39
C VAL A 13 15.83 -3.04 -7.79
N GLN A 14 14.84 -3.75 -8.35
CA GLN A 14 14.28 -3.44 -9.67
C GLN A 14 13.60 -2.05 -9.71
N ALA A 15 12.85 -1.68 -8.67
CA ALA A 15 12.16 -0.40 -8.60
C ALA A 15 13.08 0.80 -8.30
N ALA A 16 14.25 0.55 -7.71
CA ALA A 16 15.19 1.58 -7.28
C ALA A 16 15.60 2.59 -8.38
N PRO A 17 16.12 2.17 -9.55
CA PRO A 17 16.56 3.11 -10.58
C PRO A 17 15.42 4.01 -11.06
N PHE A 18 14.21 3.47 -11.24
CA PHE A 18 13.06 4.23 -11.72
C PHE A 18 12.57 5.24 -10.68
N ALA A 19 12.44 4.83 -9.41
CA ALA A 19 11.98 5.71 -8.35
C ALA A 19 13.00 6.83 -8.06
N LEU A 20 14.31 6.51 -8.08
CA LEU A 20 15.36 7.50 -7.91
C LEU A 20 15.46 8.46 -9.10
N ALA A 21 15.38 7.95 -10.34
CA ALA A 21 15.34 8.77 -11.53
C ALA A 21 14.14 9.73 -11.50
N PHE A 22 12.94 9.23 -11.18
CA PHE A 22 11.75 10.05 -10.98
C PHE A 22 11.99 11.14 -9.94
N CYS A 23 12.52 10.79 -8.77
CA CYS A 23 12.80 11.75 -7.70
C CYS A 23 13.81 12.82 -8.10
N LEU A 24 14.76 12.55 -8.99
CA LEU A 24 15.79 13.50 -9.40
C LEU A 24 15.36 14.35 -10.61
N LEU A 25 14.71 13.74 -11.60
CA LEU A 25 14.27 14.40 -12.83
C LEU A 25 13.03 15.26 -12.59
N CYS A 26 12.06 14.74 -11.84
CA CYS A 26 10.77 15.40 -11.67
C CYS A 26 10.76 16.47 -10.57
N VAL A 27 11.88 16.80 -9.91
CA VAL A 27 11.89 17.80 -8.82
C VAL A 27 11.35 19.17 -9.25
N ARG A 28 11.73 19.64 -10.44
CA ARG A 28 11.27 20.95 -10.94
C ARG A 28 9.80 20.89 -11.37
N PRO A 29 9.39 19.96 -12.24
CA PRO A 29 7.98 19.80 -12.63
C PRO A 29 7.04 19.56 -11.45
N LEU A 30 7.41 18.69 -10.51
CA LEU A 30 6.58 18.32 -9.36
C LEU A 30 6.35 19.51 -8.43
N ARG A 31 7.31 20.43 -8.34
CA ARG A 31 7.16 21.67 -7.58
C ARG A 31 6.23 22.67 -8.26
N ALA A 32 6.27 22.75 -9.59
CA ALA A 32 5.49 23.71 -10.37
C ALA A 32 4.02 23.27 -10.54
N PHE A 33 3.81 21.99 -10.87
CA PHE A 33 2.50 21.44 -11.21
C PHE A 33 2.26 20.10 -10.48
N PRO A 34 2.12 20.08 -9.15
CA PRO A 34 1.98 18.82 -8.40
C PRO A 34 0.73 18.02 -8.81
N VAL A 35 -0.38 18.71 -9.10
CA VAL A 35 -1.66 18.07 -9.47
C VAL A 35 -1.55 17.26 -10.77
N ALA A 36 -0.72 17.69 -11.72
CA ALA A 36 -0.50 16.98 -12.98
C ALA A 36 0.14 15.60 -12.78
N PHE A 37 0.83 15.37 -11.66
CA PHE A 37 1.36 14.06 -11.28
C PHE A 37 0.35 13.26 -10.46
N TYR A 38 -0.43 13.92 -9.59
CA TYR A 38 -1.36 13.24 -8.68
C TYR A 38 -2.53 12.64 -9.42
N ALA A 39 -3.14 13.39 -10.33
CA ALA A 39 -4.34 12.96 -11.05
C ALA A 39 -4.14 11.65 -11.81
N PRO A 40 -3.16 11.51 -12.73
CA PRO A 40 -3.00 10.27 -13.49
C PRO A 40 -2.63 9.07 -12.62
N ILE A 41 -1.76 9.25 -11.62
CA ILE A 41 -1.37 8.17 -10.70
C ILE A 41 -2.57 7.75 -9.85
N THR A 42 -3.38 8.70 -9.38
CA THR A 42 -4.59 8.39 -8.60
C THR A 42 -5.61 7.64 -9.42
N VAL A 43 -5.86 8.06 -10.67
CA VAL A 43 -6.77 7.36 -11.60
C VAL A 43 -6.29 5.94 -11.86
N LEU A 44 -5.01 5.77 -12.17
CA LEU A 44 -4.41 4.47 -12.42
C LEU A 44 -4.52 3.55 -11.19
N VAL A 45 -4.12 4.05 -10.02
CA VAL A 45 -4.19 3.32 -8.74
C VAL A 45 -5.64 2.96 -8.41
N ALA A 46 -6.58 3.88 -8.60
CA ALA A 46 -8.01 3.62 -8.38
C ALA A 46 -8.55 2.54 -9.32
N ALA A 47 -8.20 2.60 -10.61
CA ALA A 47 -8.62 1.62 -11.61
C ALA A 47 -8.18 0.19 -11.27
N ILE A 48 -7.03 0.03 -10.61
CA ILE A 48 -6.50 -1.29 -10.22
C ILE A 48 -7.00 -1.71 -8.84
N SER A 49 -7.02 -0.79 -7.88
CA SER A 49 -7.32 -1.11 -6.48
C SER A 49 -8.80 -1.24 -6.20
N ILE A 50 -9.67 -0.47 -6.85
CA ILE A 50 -11.13 -0.51 -6.59
C ILE A 50 -11.71 -1.87 -6.99
N PRO A 51 -11.46 -2.44 -8.19
CA PRO A 51 -11.99 -3.76 -8.53
C PRO A 51 -11.53 -4.86 -7.58
N ALA A 52 -10.24 -4.86 -7.23
CA ALA A 52 -9.67 -5.82 -6.29
C ALA A 52 -10.30 -5.70 -4.89
N PHE A 53 -10.49 -4.47 -4.41
CA PHE A 53 -11.16 -4.21 -3.13
C PHE A 53 -12.63 -4.65 -3.18
N CYS A 54 -13.41 -4.24 -4.18
CA CYS A 54 -14.82 -4.61 -4.32
C CYS A 54 -15.01 -6.12 -4.39
N LYS A 55 -14.19 -6.82 -5.19
CA LYS A 55 -14.22 -8.30 -5.29
C LYS A 55 -14.00 -8.95 -3.92
N THR A 56 -13.09 -8.40 -3.13
CA THR A 56 -12.72 -8.98 -1.84
C THR A 56 -13.68 -8.61 -0.71
N ALA A 57 -14.17 -7.36 -0.69
CA ALA A 57 -15.04 -6.85 0.37
C ALA A 57 -16.51 -7.23 0.18
N MET A 58 -16.99 -7.32 -1.07
CA MET A 58 -18.41 -7.57 -1.38
C MET A 58 -18.66 -8.99 -1.93
N GLY A 59 -17.60 -9.71 -2.31
CA GLY A 59 -17.73 -11.07 -2.84
C GLY A 59 -18.70 -11.13 -4.04
N PRO A 60 -19.71 -12.02 -4.02
CA PRO A 60 -20.71 -12.10 -5.09
C PRO A 60 -21.57 -10.84 -5.28
N ALA A 61 -21.66 -9.98 -4.26
CA ALA A 61 -22.44 -8.74 -4.32
C ALA A 61 -21.68 -7.58 -4.99
N ALA A 62 -20.44 -7.79 -5.44
CA ALA A 62 -19.67 -6.75 -6.13
C ALA A 62 -20.35 -6.35 -7.46
N PRO A 63 -20.43 -5.06 -7.79
CA PRO A 63 -21.04 -4.62 -9.05
C PRO A 63 -20.36 -5.25 -10.27
N ALA A 64 -21.14 -5.89 -11.14
CA ALA A 64 -20.63 -6.62 -12.30
C ALA A 64 -19.73 -5.76 -13.19
N ALA A 65 -20.10 -4.49 -13.42
CA ALA A 65 -19.30 -3.55 -14.20
C ALA A 65 -17.89 -3.32 -13.62
N ILE A 66 -17.76 -3.25 -12.28
CA ILE A 66 -16.46 -3.04 -11.61
C ILE A 66 -15.60 -4.31 -11.72
N VAL A 67 -16.21 -5.49 -11.54
CA VAL A 67 -15.51 -6.77 -11.68
C VAL A 67 -15.05 -6.99 -13.12
N GLN A 68 -15.91 -6.67 -14.10
CA GLN A 68 -15.59 -6.75 -15.52
C GLN A 68 -14.45 -5.80 -15.89
N MET A 69 -14.48 -4.55 -15.43
CA MET A 69 -13.37 -3.60 -15.61
C MET A 69 -12.05 -4.15 -15.05
N GLY A 70 -12.08 -4.73 -13.85
CA GLY A 70 -10.90 -5.38 -13.26
C GLY A 70 -10.37 -6.55 -14.10
N SER A 71 -11.26 -7.41 -14.59
CA SER A 71 -10.88 -8.54 -15.46
C SER A 71 -10.36 -8.10 -16.82
N ALA A 72 -10.90 -7.03 -17.40
CA ALA A 72 -10.45 -6.47 -18.66
C ALA A 72 -9.05 -5.86 -18.51
N LEU A 73 -8.79 -5.16 -17.40
CA LEU A 73 -7.48 -4.60 -17.11
C LEU A 73 -6.43 -5.71 -16.89
N ASP A 74 -6.76 -6.73 -16.11
CA ASP A 74 -5.90 -7.90 -15.88
C ASP A 74 -5.59 -8.64 -17.21
N THR A 75 -6.59 -8.78 -18.08
CA THR A 75 -6.41 -9.35 -19.42
C THR A 75 -5.50 -8.47 -20.28
N ALA A 76 -5.69 -7.16 -20.27
CA ALA A 76 -4.84 -6.21 -21.01
C ALA A 76 -3.39 -6.23 -20.52
N GLN A 77 -3.16 -6.32 -19.21
CA GLN A 77 -1.83 -6.45 -18.62
C GLN A 77 -1.14 -7.75 -19.04
N ARG A 78 -1.87 -8.87 -19.14
CA ARG A 78 -1.34 -10.14 -19.64
C ARG A 78 -1.08 -10.14 -21.15
N ALA A 79 -1.93 -9.47 -21.92
CA ALA A 79 -1.80 -9.39 -23.37
C ALA A 79 -0.60 -8.51 -23.79
N MET A 80 -0.30 -7.46 -23.02
CA MET A 80 0.79 -6.53 -23.29
C MET A 80 1.77 -6.50 -22.10
N PRO A 81 2.80 -7.36 -22.07
CA PRO A 81 3.68 -7.51 -20.90
C PRO A 81 4.38 -6.20 -20.51
N LEU A 82 4.80 -5.38 -21.48
CA LEU A 82 5.38 -4.06 -21.21
C LEU A 82 4.39 -3.08 -20.54
N PHE A 83 3.12 -3.14 -20.91
CA PHE A 83 2.07 -2.35 -20.27
C PHE A 83 1.83 -2.85 -18.84
N GLY A 84 1.77 -4.18 -18.65
CA GLY A 84 1.69 -4.82 -17.33
C GLY A 84 2.82 -4.36 -16.42
N ASP A 85 4.07 -4.45 -16.90
CA ASP A 85 5.27 -4.03 -16.17
C ASP A 85 5.24 -2.55 -15.76
N MET A 86 4.81 -1.66 -16.65
CA MET A 86 4.68 -0.23 -16.35
C MET A 86 3.62 0.00 -15.27
N VAL A 87 2.47 -0.64 -15.40
CA VAL A 87 1.37 -0.52 -14.44
C VAL A 87 1.80 -1.07 -13.07
N ASP A 88 2.47 -2.21 -13.04
CA ASP A 88 3.02 -2.81 -11.83
C ASP A 88 4.08 -1.91 -11.20
N LEU A 89 4.98 -1.33 -11.99
CA LEU A 89 5.98 -0.38 -11.49
C LEU A 89 5.33 0.85 -10.85
N LEU A 90 4.30 1.41 -11.46
CA LEU A 90 3.63 2.63 -10.97
C LEU A 90 2.71 2.36 -9.77
N THR A 91 2.21 1.14 -9.61
CA THR A 91 1.23 0.79 -8.55
C THR A 91 1.78 -0.17 -7.51
N SER A 92 3.02 -0.61 -7.64
CA SER A 92 3.70 -1.45 -6.66
C SER A 92 3.95 -0.71 -5.34
N ALA A 93 3.71 -1.41 -4.23
CA ALA A 93 4.04 -0.92 -2.90
C ALA A 93 5.52 -0.54 -2.79
N VAL A 94 6.39 -1.27 -3.47
CA VAL A 94 7.84 -1.08 -3.45
C VAL A 94 8.24 0.28 -4.01
N THR A 95 7.56 0.76 -5.06
CA THR A 95 7.75 2.11 -5.59
C THR A 95 7.35 3.16 -4.55
N GLY A 96 6.22 2.96 -3.87
CA GLY A 96 5.81 3.80 -2.75
C GLY A 96 6.83 3.79 -1.59
N VAL A 97 7.37 2.62 -1.25
CA VAL A 97 8.45 2.46 -0.26
C VAL A 97 9.67 3.27 -0.66
N TRP A 98 10.09 3.25 -1.94
CA TRP A 98 11.21 4.06 -2.43
C TRP A 98 10.96 5.55 -2.29
N LEU A 99 9.76 6.04 -2.60
CA LEU A 99 9.42 7.45 -2.41
C LEU A 99 9.53 7.84 -0.92
N TYR A 100 9.06 6.98 -0.01
CA TYR A 100 9.22 7.19 1.43
C TYR A 100 10.69 7.09 1.90
N LEU A 101 11.46 6.16 1.34
CA LEU A 101 12.89 6.03 1.60
C LEU A 101 13.61 7.32 1.22
N VAL A 102 13.40 7.84 0.01
CA VAL A 102 13.99 9.12 -0.41
C VAL A 102 13.60 10.23 0.56
N VAL A 103 12.32 10.38 0.89
CA VAL A 103 11.80 11.43 1.81
C VAL A 103 12.43 11.38 3.21
N MET A 104 12.81 10.20 3.67
CA MET A 104 13.38 9.99 5.01
C MET A 104 14.91 10.01 5.01
N PHE A 105 15.56 9.49 3.96
CA PHE A 105 17.01 9.54 3.77
C PHE A 105 17.52 10.95 3.52
N ILE A 106 16.84 11.78 2.72
CA ILE A 106 17.16 13.23 2.64
C ILE A 106 17.04 13.90 4.01
N GLY A 107 16.20 13.33 4.87
CA GLY A 107 16.01 13.73 6.24
C GLY A 107 17.25 13.49 7.09
N VAL A 108 18.13 12.54 6.78
CA VAL A 108 19.33 12.20 7.58
C VAL A 108 20.66 12.45 6.86
N MET A 109 20.65 12.68 5.56
CA MET A 109 21.85 12.94 4.76
C MET A 109 22.45 14.34 4.99
N HIS A 110 23.73 14.51 4.64
CA HIS A 110 24.38 15.81 4.60
C HIS A 110 23.70 16.75 3.59
N LYS A 111 23.65 18.06 3.89
CA LYS A 111 22.89 19.07 3.12
C LYS A 111 23.61 19.52 1.83
N GLY A 112 23.90 18.57 0.95
CA GLY A 112 24.40 18.84 -0.40
C GLY A 112 23.35 19.50 -1.32
N PRO A 113 23.73 19.91 -2.55
CA PRO A 113 22.85 20.62 -3.47
C PRO A 113 21.63 19.78 -3.87
N ILE A 114 21.83 18.48 -4.13
CA ILE A 114 20.75 17.53 -4.48
C ILE A 114 19.76 17.39 -3.31
N VAL A 115 20.27 17.17 -2.09
CA VAL A 115 19.44 17.00 -0.89
C VAL A 115 18.61 18.26 -0.62
N ARG A 116 19.18 19.45 -0.77
CA ARG A 116 18.44 20.72 -0.63
C ARG A 116 17.33 20.83 -1.67
N ARG A 117 17.59 20.43 -2.91
CA ARG A 117 16.61 20.43 -4.00
C ARG A 117 15.44 19.49 -3.69
N LEU A 118 15.72 18.25 -3.29
CA LEU A 118 14.70 17.25 -2.91
C LEU A 118 13.91 17.67 -1.68
N PHE A 119 14.53 18.40 -0.74
CA PHE A 119 13.83 18.90 0.44
C PHE A 119 12.66 19.83 0.08
N THR A 120 12.73 20.54 -1.05
CA THR A 120 11.66 21.45 -1.50
C THR A 120 10.38 20.72 -1.93
N VAL A 121 10.50 19.50 -2.43
CA VAL A 121 9.37 18.66 -2.90
C VAL A 121 9.04 17.52 -1.95
N ARG A 122 9.63 17.52 -0.75
CA ARG A 122 9.51 16.44 0.22
C ARG A 122 8.06 16.06 0.55
N SER A 123 7.20 17.06 0.74
CA SER A 123 5.78 16.82 1.01
C SER A 123 5.05 16.25 -0.20
N GLU A 124 5.40 16.69 -1.41
CA GLU A 124 4.77 16.21 -2.65
C GLU A 124 5.14 14.73 -2.93
N LEU A 125 6.40 14.35 -2.70
CA LEU A 125 6.84 12.95 -2.79
C LEU A 125 6.15 12.04 -1.77
N SER A 126 5.88 12.55 -0.56
CA SER A 126 5.13 11.83 0.49
C SER A 126 3.66 11.62 0.10
N ILE A 127 3.04 12.60 -0.56
CA ILE A 127 1.66 12.49 -1.07
C ILE A 127 1.60 11.43 -2.18
N LEU A 128 2.52 11.48 -3.15
CA LEU A 128 2.62 10.49 -4.23
C LEU A 128 2.84 9.07 -3.70
N GLY A 129 3.85 8.90 -2.84
CA GLY A 129 4.13 7.62 -2.22
C GLY A 129 2.92 7.10 -1.46
N GLY A 130 2.21 7.98 -0.76
CA GLY A 130 1.01 7.59 -0.04
C GLY A 130 -0.18 7.24 -0.92
N ILE A 131 -0.38 7.86 -2.08
CA ILE A 131 -1.42 7.43 -3.03
C ILE A 131 -1.17 5.98 -3.48
N ILE A 132 0.07 5.66 -3.84
CA ILE A 132 0.47 4.32 -4.29
C ILE A 132 0.31 3.30 -3.14
N VAL A 133 0.85 3.62 -1.95
CA VAL A 133 0.77 2.74 -0.78
C VAL A 133 -0.68 2.55 -0.31
N PHE A 134 -1.49 3.61 -0.31
CA PHE A 134 -2.91 3.51 0.04
C PHE A 134 -3.66 2.60 -0.93
N GLY A 135 -3.41 2.74 -2.24
CA GLY A 135 -3.94 1.81 -3.23
C GLY A 135 -3.50 0.37 -3.00
N HIS A 136 -2.25 0.14 -2.60
CA HIS A 136 -1.79 -1.19 -2.20
C HIS A 136 -2.54 -1.71 -0.96
N VAL A 137 -2.68 -0.88 0.09
CA VAL A 137 -3.41 -1.24 1.32
C VAL A 137 -4.84 -1.65 1.00
N LEU A 138 -5.54 -0.94 0.11
CA LEU A 138 -6.89 -1.32 -0.32
C LEU A 138 -6.96 -2.73 -0.93
N ARG A 139 -5.94 -3.14 -1.68
CA ARG A 139 -5.88 -4.49 -2.28
C ARG A 139 -5.64 -5.59 -1.26
N VAL A 140 -4.93 -5.29 -0.17
CA VAL A 140 -4.50 -6.29 0.82
C VAL A 140 -5.21 -6.16 2.16
N ILE A 141 -6.18 -5.26 2.31
CA ILE A 141 -6.84 -4.99 3.61
C ILE A 141 -7.56 -6.22 4.18
N ALA A 142 -8.05 -7.11 3.33
CA ALA A 142 -8.70 -8.35 3.73
C ALA A 142 -7.72 -9.52 3.91
N LEU A 143 -6.42 -9.33 3.67
CA LEU A 143 -5.41 -10.38 3.85
C LEU A 143 -5.44 -11.04 5.25
N PRO A 144 -5.70 -10.30 6.36
CA PRO A 144 -5.83 -10.91 7.68
C PRO A 144 -6.93 -11.99 7.78
N THR A 145 -8.02 -11.88 7.00
CA THR A 145 -9.10 -12.86 7.07
C THR A 145 -8.70 -14.19 6.43
N TYR A 146 -7.76 -14.19 5.47
CA TYR A 146 -7.27 -15.41 4.84
C TYR A 146 -6.51 -16.32 5.81
N PHE A 147 -5.89 -15.78 6.87
CA PHE A 147 -5.24 -16.59 7.90
C PHE A 147 -6.22 -17.48 8.69
N MET A 148 -7.52 -17.17 8.65
CA MET A 148 -8.57 -18.00 9.25
C MET A 148 -8.95 -19.20 8.37
N SER A 149 -8.59 -19.18 7.09
CA SER A 149 -8.88 -20.27 6.16
C SER A 149 -7.86 -21.41 6.29
N GLU A 150 -8.36 -22.65 6.39
CA GLU A 150 -7.52 -23.84 6.54
C GLU A 150 -6.63 -24.08 5.31
N GLN A 151 -7.16 -23.79 4.12
CA GLN A 151 -6.43 -23.88 2.86
C GLN A 151 -5.20 -22.96 2.84
N PHE A 152 -5.34 -21.72 3.30
CA PHE A 152 -4.22 -20.79 3.36
C PHE A 152 -3.17 -21.30 4.35
N ARG A 153 -3.56 -21.76 5.54
CA ARG A 153 -2.61 -22.32 6.52
C ARG A 153 -1.85 -23.53 5.98
N ALA A 154 -2.54 -24.42 5.27
CA ALA A 154 -1.92 -25.59 4.65
C ALA A 154 -0.90 -25.22 3.58
N VAL A 155 -1.20 -24.23 2.72
CA VAL A 155 -0.34 -23.83 1.60
C VAL A 155 0.98 -23.18 2.03
N TRP A 156 0.97 -22.45 3.14
CA TRP A 156 2.13 -21.73 3.65
C TRP A 156 3.05 -22.60 4.50
N GLY A 157 2.51 -23.56 5.26
CA GLY A 157 3.29 -24.35 6.21
C GLY A 157 3.73 -23.55 7.45
N THR A 158 4.22 -24.23 8.47
CA THR A 158 4.33 -23.68 9.84
C THR A 158 5.20 -22.42 9.97
N PRO A 159 6.50 -22.40 9.60
CA PRO A 159 7.34 -21.23 9.84
C PRO A 159 6.98 -20.05 8.95
N ALA A 160 6.64 -20.29 7.68
CA ALA A 160 6.25 -19.23 6.75
C ALA A 160 4.93 -18.56 7.17
N LEU A 161 3.97 -19.34 7.68
CA LEU A 161 2.70 -18.82 8.18
C LEU A 161 2.91 -17.86 9.35
N TYR A 162 3.76 -18.20 10.32
CA TYR A 162 4.06 -17.30 11.45
C TYR A 162 4.76 -16.01 11.00
N LEU A 163 5.72 -16.10 10.09
CA LEU A 163 6.40 -14.92 9.53
C LEU A 163 5.42 -14.03 8.75
N MET A 164 4.54 -14.62 7.93
CA MET A 164 3.51 -13.89 7.20
C MET A 164 2.50 -13.24 8.14
N PHE A 165 2.06 -13.94 9.18
CA PHE A 165 1.15 -13.41 10.17
C PHE A 165 1.78 -12.22 10.90
N ALA A 166 3.03 -12.37 11.36
CA ALA A 166 3.77 -11.28 11.99
C ALA A 166 3.93 -10.08 11.04
N ALA A 167 4.29 -10.31 9.78
CA ALA A 167 4.47 -9.25 8.79
C ALA A 167 3.18 -8.49 8.49
N THR A 168 2.08 -9.22 8.25
CA THR A 168 0.85 -8.65 7.71
C THR A 168 -0.12 -8.16 8.79
N VAL A 169 -0.23 -8.90 9.90
CA VAL A 169 -1.16 -8.58 10.99
C VAL A 169 -0.47 -7.72 12.03
N VAL A 170 0.62 -8.20 12.64
CA VAL A 170 1.27 -7.49 13.75
C VAL A 170 1.93 -6.21 13.27
N VAL A 171 2.83 -6.31 12.28
CA VAL A 171 3.57 -5.16 11.74
C VAL A 171 2.69 -4.36 10.78
N GLY A 172 1.96 -5.02 9.89
CA GLY A 172 1.16 -4.36 8.86
C GLY A 172 0.02 -3.49 9.39
N ILE A 173 -0.72 -3.92 10.42
CA ILE A 173 -1.79 -3.10 11.03
C ILE A 173 -1.16 -1.89 11.73
N ALA A 174 -0.13 -2.10 12.54
CA ALA A 174 0.59 -1.02 13.21
C ALA A 174 1.15 0.00 12.19
N LEU A 175 1.77 -0.49 11.10
CA LEU A 175 2.28 0.34 10.02
C LEU A 175 1.16 1.14 9.37
N THR A 176 0.02 0.53 9.09
CA THR A 176 -1.13 1.19 8.44
C THR A 176 -1.66 2.32 9.31
N VAL A 177 -1.81 2.12 10.62
CA VAL A 177 -2.20 3.18 11.57
C VAL A 177 -1.17 4.30 11.57
N LEU A 178 0.12 3.96 11.64
CA LEU A 178 1.21 4.94 11.62
C LEU A 178 1.40 5.63 10.28
N PHE A 179 0.90 5.07 9.19
CA PHE A 179 0.97 5.63 7.83
C PHE A 179 -0.06 6.72 7.60
N VAL A 180 -1.29 6.54 8.07
CA VAL A 180 -2.39 7.49 7.83
C VAL A 180 -2.07 8.87 8.39
N VAL A 181 -1.51 8.94 9.60
CA VAL A 181 -1.18 10.21 10.26
C VAL A 181 -0.17 11.08 9.47
N PRO A 182 1.04 10.62 9.13
CA PRO A 182 2.01 11.39 8.34
C PRO A 182 1.54 11.64 6.91
N TRP A 183 0.76 10.74 6.31
CA TRP A 183 0.21 10.95 4.97
C TRP A 183 -0.82 12.08 4.96
N VAL A 184 -1.84 12.02 5.83
CA VAL A 184 -2.87 13.06 5.95
C VAL A 184 -2.25 14.42 6.31
N THR A 185 -1.25 14.44 7.19
CA THR A 185 -0.56 15.70 7.54
C THR A 185 0.41 16.22 6.48
N SER A 186 0.67 15.46 5.40
CA SER A 186 1.45 15.93 4.25
C SER A 186 0.67 16.90 3.37
N PHE A 187 -0.67 16.84 3.36
CA PHE A 187 -1.51 17.76 2.57
C PHE A 187 -1.38 19.20 3.08
N ARG A 188 -1.14 20.13 2.15
CA ARG A 188 -0.92 21.56 2.46
C ARG A 188 -2.11 22.22 3.16
N PHE A 189 -3.34 21.78 2.88
CA PHE A 189 -4.55 22.27 3.55
C PHE A 189 -4.54 21.91 5.04
N ILE A 190 -4.24 20.65 5.37
CA ILE A 190 -4.22 20.13 6.73
C ILE A 190 -3.02 20.70 7.50
N ARG A 191 -1.85 20.74 6.86
CA ARG A 191 -0.62 21.28 7.46
C ARG A 191 -0.78 22.74 7.93
N ARG A 192 -1.52 23.57 7.19
CA ARG A 192 -1.77 24.97 7.58
C ARG A 192 -2.63 25.13 8.84
N ARG A 193 -3.40 24.10 9.20
CA ARG A 193 -4.29 24.11 10.38
C ARG A 193 -3.58 23.63 11.67
N ILE A 194 -2.38 23.08 11.58
CA ILE A 194 -1.68 22.47 12.72
C ILE A 194 -0.65 23.44 13.33
N LYS A 195 -0.70 23.61 14.65
CA LYS A 195 0.33 24.37 15.40
C LYS A 195 1.72 23.75 15.19
N GLY A 196 2.75 24.59 15.04
CA GLY A 196 4.11 24.12 14.72
C GLY A 196 4.71 23.14 15.73
N SER A 197 4.36 23.26 17.02
CA SER A 197 4.78 22.31 18.08
C SER A 197 4.16 20.93 17.89
N THR A 198 2.86 20.86 17.62
CA THR A 198 2.13 19.63 17.31
C THR A 198 2.64 19.00 16.02
N TRP A 199 2.88 19.80 14.98
CA TRP A 199 3.44 19.31 13.71
C TRP A 199 4.79 18.61 13.92
N LYS A 200 5.68 19.16 14.76
CA LYS A 200 6.95 18.51 15.10
C LYS A 200 6.75 17.17 15.81
N LYS A 201 5.75 17.05 16.71
CA LYS A 201 5.43 15.78 17.37
C LYS A 201 4.93 14.75 16.36
N VAL A 202 4.01 15.15 15.48
CA VAL A 202 3.51 14.27 14.39
C VAL A 202 4.65 13.82 13.48
N GLN A 203 5.57 14.71 13.10
CA GLN A 203 6.70 14.32 12.26
C GLN A 203 7.66 13.34 12.95
N LYS A 204 7.61 13.18 14.28
CA LYS A 204 8.36 12.12 14.98
C LYS A 204 7.77 10.73 14.74
N THR A 205 6.48 10.60 14.40
CA THR A 205 5.88 9.29 14.08
C THR A 205 6.40 8.72 12.76
N ALA A 206 7.02 9.55 11.92
CA ALA A 206 7.66 9.09 10.69
C ALA A 206 8.84 8.14 10.97
N TYR A 207 9.56 8.29 12.09
CA TYR A 207 10.68 7.39 12.43
C TYR A 207 10.21 5.94 12.68
N PRO A 208 9.25 5.66 13.58
CA PRO A 208 8.74 4.31 13.74
C PRO A 208 8.04 3.80 12.47
N PHE A 209 7.36 4.66 11.70
CA PHE A 209 6.83 4.30 10.38
C PHE A 209 7.92 3.75 9.44
N MET A 210 9.08 4.41 9.34
CA MET A 210 10.20 3.93 8.51
C MET A 210 10.69 2.54 8.94
N TYR A 211 10.88 2.33 10.25
CA TYR A 211 11.35 1.04 10.75
C TYR A 211 10.32 -0.07 10.54
N LEU A 212 9.04 0.19 10.81
CA LEU A 212 7.97 -0.79 10.56
C LEU A 212 7.83 -1.12 9.07
N MET A 213 7.97 -0.12 8.19
CA MET A 213 7.90 -0.32 6.74
C MET A 213 9.01 -1.25 6.25
N LEU A 214 10.25 -1.01 6.68
CA LEU A 214 11.38 -1.86 6.30
C LEU A 214 11.31 -3.24 6.96
N LEU A 215 10.88 -3.30 8.23
CA LEU A 215 10.70 -4.57 8.96
C LEU A 215 9.63 -5.44 8.30
N GLN A 216 8.50 -4.84 7.90
CA GLN A 216 7.46 -5.56 7.17
C GLN A 216 8.00 -6.12 5.85
N GLY A 217 8.75 -5.33 5.09
CA GLY A 217 9.41 -5.80 3.86
C GLY A 217 10.37 -6.96 4.09
N ALA A 218 11.17 -6.91 5.16
CA ALA A 218 12.07 -7.99 5.53
C ALA A 218 11.33 -9.27 5.95
N LEU A 219 10.29 -9.15 6.79
CA LEU A 219 9.47 -10.29 7.23
C LEU A 219 8.71 -10.93 6.06
N LEU A 220 8.18 -10.13 5.14
CA LEU A 220 7.54 -10.64 3.91
C LEU A 220 8.55 -11.38 3.02
N GLY A 221 9.77 -10.87 2.87
CA GLY A 221 10.84 -11.58 2.14
C GLY A 221 11.17 -12.92 2.81
N MET A 222 11.38 -12.93 4.13
CA MET A 222 11.68 -14.15 4.87
C MET A 222 10.53 -15.16 4.85
N GLY A 223 9.28 -14.71 4.98
CA GLY A 223 8.13 -15.60 4.94
C GLY A 223 7.95 -16.28 3.58
N HIS A 224 8.19 -15.57 2.47
CA HIS A 224 8.17 -16.18 1.14
C HIS A 224 9.37 -17.10 0.92
N ALA A 225 10.55 -16.77 1.46
CA ALA A 225 11.72 -17.65 1.40
C ALA A 225 11.51 -18.96 2.21
N ALA A 226 10.77 -18.89 3.32
CA ALA A 226 10.41 -20.04 4.14
C ALA A 226 9.25 -20.88 3.57
N LEU A 227 8.66 -20.46 2.44
CA LEU A 227 7.53 -21.14 1.84
C LEU A 227 7.92 -22.56 1.39
N GLY A 228 7.35 -23.57 2.06
CA GLY A 228 7.67 -24.97 1.82
C GLY A 228 8.80 -25.53 2.69
N TYR A 229 9.25 -24.82 3.73
CA TYR A 229 10.12 -25.37 4.77
C TYR A 229 9.28 -26.08 5.86
N PRO A 230 9.70 -27.28 6.33
CA PRO A 230 10.80 -28.08 5.82
C PRO A 230 10.53 -28.63 4.40
N PHE A 231 11.57 -28.66 3.57
CA PHE A 231 11.50 -29.03 2.14
C PHE A 231 11.32 -30.55 1.91
N ASP A 232 10.70 -31.22 2.88
CA ASP A 232 10.42 -32.66 2.94
C ASP A 232 8.93 -32.97 2.74
N THR A 233 8.07 -31.96 2.86
CA THR A 233 6.63 -32.12 2.63
C THR A 233 6.30 -32.39 1.16
N GLN A 234 5.27 -33.20 0.90
CA GLN A 234 4.79 -33.49 -0.47
C GLN A 234 4.59 -32.20 -1.30
N GLN A 235 4.09 -31.13 -0.67
CA GLN A 235 3.83 -29.86 -1.34
C GLN A 235 5.11 -29.09 -1.73
N SER A 236 6.17 -29.15 -0.91
CA SER A 236 7.46 -28.57 -1.28
C SER A 236 8.16 -29.41 -2.36
N LEU A 237 8.00 -30.73 -2.34
CA LEU A 237 8.42 -31.64 -3.41
C LEU A 237 7.73 -31.32 -4.74
N TYR A 238 6.41 -31.10 -4.75
CA TYR A 238 5.67 -30.72 -5.97
C TYR A 238 6.17 -29.39 -6.56
N ARG A 239 6.49 -28.40 -5.72
CA ARG A 239 7.06 -27.12 -6.17
C ARG A 239 8.46 -27.30 -6.76
N LEU A 240 9.29 -28.14 -6.13
CA LEU A 240 10.66 -28.40 -6.58
C LEU A 240 10.70 -29.23 -7.87
N MET A 241 9.80 -30.22 -8.01
CA MET A 241 9.72 -31.09 -9.20
C MET A 241 8.98 -30.45 -10.38
N GLY A 242 8.09 -29.48 -10.14
CA GLY A 242 7.35 -28.80 -11.21
C GLY A 242 8.25 -27.90 -12.06
N ASN A 243 9.01 -27.00 -11.43
CA ASN A 243 10.04 -26.22 -12.11
C ASN A 243 11.16 -25.84 -11.11
N PRO A 244 12.27 -26.60 -11.07
CA PRO A 244 13.34 -26.38 -10.10
C PRO A 244 14.05 -25.02 -10.32
N ALA A 245 14.11 -24.54 -11.56
CA ALA A 245 14.72 -23.25 -11.87
C ALA A 245 13.90 -22.09 -11.28
N ASP A 246 12.57 -22.15 -11.38
CA ASP A 246 11.68 -21.15 -10.78
C ASP A 246 11.76 -21.18 -9.26
N PHE A 247 11.86 -22.37 -8.66
CA PHE A 247 12.05 -22.49 -7.21
C PHE A 247 13.32 -21.77 -6.75
N VAL A 248 14.46 -22.06 -7.37
CA VAL A 248 15.76 -21.47 -6.98
C VAL A 248 15.77 -19.96 -7.21
N THR A 249 15.25 -19.50 -8.36
CA THR A 249 15.23 -18.07 -8.69
C THR A 249 14.31 -17.28 -7.76
N ASN A 250 13.09 -17.76 -7.50
CA ASN A 250 12.17 -17.12 -6.56
C ASN A 250 12.73 -17.14 -5.14
N HIS A 251 13.30 -18.26 -4.69
CA HIS A 251 13.91 -18.34 -3.37
C HIS A 251 15.07 -17.34 -3.22
N ALA A 252 15.96 -17.25 -4.21
CA ALA A 252 17.04 -16.28 -4.24
C ALA A 252 16.51 -14.83 -4.23
N GLN A 253 15.44 -14.55 -4.97
CA GLN A 253 14.78 -13.25 -4.98
C GLN A 253 14.26 -12.86 -3.58
N TYR A 254 13.56 -13.76 -2.91
CA TYR A 254 12.97 -13.51 -1.58
C TYR A 254 14.04 -13.33 -0.50
N VAL A 255 15.09 -14.16 -0.52
CA VAL A 255 16.24 -14.02 0.38
C VAL A 255 16.96 -12.70 0.12
N GLY A 256 17.25 -12.39 -1.15
CA GLY A 256 17.86 -11.12 -1.55
C GLY A 256 17.02 -9.92 -1.11
N GLN A 257 15.70 -10.00 -1.25
CA GLN A 257 14.78 -8.96 -0.80
C GLN A 257 14.88 -8.73 0.70
N ALA A 258 14.84 -9.80 1.52
CA ALA A 258 14.97 -9.69 2.96
C ALA A 258 16.30 -9.02 3.37
N TRP A 259 17.41 -9.44 2.77
CA TRP A 259 18.73 -8.85 3.04
C TRP A 259 18.82 -7.38 2.66
N VAL A 260 18.23 -6.97 1.53
CA VAL A 260 18.21 -5.55 1.14
C VAL A 260 17.43 -4.71 2.16
N TYR A 261 16.28 -5.18 2.64
CA TYR A 261 15.53 -4.47 3.70
C TYR A 261 16.33 -4.38 5.00
N LEU A 262 16.98 -5.46 5.44
CA LEU A 262 17.83 -5.45 6.64
C LEU A 262 19.03 -4.51 6.49
N PHE A 263 19.67 -4.50 5.31
CA PHE A 263 20.75 -3.57 4.99
C PHE A 263 20.27 -2.12 5.05
N LEU A 264 19.10 -1.80 4.50
CA LEU A 264 18.52 -0.46 4.55
C LEU A 264 18.20 -0.03 6.00
N ILE A 265 17.74 -0.95 6.85
CA ILE A 265 17.54 -0.69 8.29
C ILE A 265 18.86 -0.32 8.96
N GLY A 266 19.91 -1.13 8.74
CA GLY A 266 21.24 -0.89 9.29
C GLY A 266 21.82 0.45 8.81
N LEU A 267 21.78 0.69 7.49
CA LEU A 267 22.27 1.92 6.87
C LEU A 267 21.53 3.16 7.39
N TYR A 268 20.20 3.12 7.43
CA TYR A 268 19.40 4.23 7.94
C TYR A 268 19.70 4.51 9.41
N THR A 269 19.84 3.47 10.23
CA THR A 269 20.17 3.60 11.66
C THR A 269 21.54 4.21 11.87
N ALA A 270 22.56 3.74 11.13
CA ALA A 270 23.91 4.30 11.19
C ALA A 270 23.92 5.80 10.83
N LEU A 271 23.22 6.19 9.76
CA LEU A 271 23.10 7.60 9.37
C LEU A 271 22.31 8.43 10.39
N LEU A 272 21.25 7.86 10.98
CA LEU A 272 20.45 8.53 12.00
C LEU A 272 21.27 8.79 13.27
N VAL A 273 22.04 7.79 13.74
CA VAL A 273 22.92 7.91 14.90
C VAL A 273 24.01 8.95 14.66
N ARG A 274 24.73 8.86 13.52
CA ARG A 274 25.73 9.87 13.13
C ARG A 274 25.17 11.29 13.19
N ARG A 275 23.95 11.48 12.67
CA ARG A 275 23.30 12.80 12.70
C ARG A 275 22.79 13.23 14.06
N GLN A 276 22.46 12.30 14.95
CA GLN A 276 22.14 12.62 16.34
C GLN A 276 23.39 13.08 17.09
N LEU A 277 24.53 12.39 16.89
CA LEU A 277 25.82 12.76 17.45
C LEU A 277 26.27 14.16 16.98
N GLU A 278 26.25 14.44 15.68
CA GLU A 278 26.57 15.78 15.16
C GLU A 278 25.67 16.88 15.76
N ARG A 279 24.40 16.58 16.05
CA ARG A 279 23.49 17.53 16.69
C ARG A 279 23.81 17.72 18.17
N HIS A 280 24.25 16.67 18.84
CA HIS A 280 24.68 16.72 20.23
C HIS A 280 25.96 17.55 20.37
N GLU A 281 26.98 17.29 19.54
CA GLU A 281 28.22 18.06 19.49
C GLU A 281 27.98 19.55 19.21
N ARG A 282 27.14 19.87 18.22
CA ARG A 282 26.79 21.28 17.92
C ARG A 282 26.04 21.96 19.06
N ARG A 283 25.26 21.22 19.86
CA ARG A 283 24.59 21.77 21.04
C ARG A 283 25.57 21.97 22.18
N ALA A 284 26.46 21.02 22.42
CA ALA A 284 27.53 21.12 23.41
C ALA A 284 28.46 22.30 23.11
N ALA A 285 28.89 22.47 21.85
CA ALA A 285 29.71 23.61 21.43
C ALA A 285 29.01 24.96 21.61
N ARG A 286 27.69 25.03 21.38
CA ARG A 286 26.90 26.26 21.63
C ARG A 286 26.72 26.54 23.12
N ALA A 287 26.61 25.51 23.95
CA ALA A 287 26.52 25.66 25.39
C ALA A 287 27.88 26.03 26.01
N GLY A 288 28.98 25.50 25.48
CA GLY A 288 30.35 25.84 25.91
C GLY A 288 30.82 27.22 25.47
N ASN A 289 30.31 27.75 24.34
CA ASN A 289 30.58 29.12 23.87
C ASN A 289 29.57 30.15 24.39
N ALA A 290 28.67 29.78 25.31
CA ALA A 290 27.83 30.77 25.99
C ALA A 290 28.73 31.62 26.91
N PRO A 291 28.76 32.96 26.78
CA PRO A 291 29.56 33.79 27.67
C PRO A 291 29.10 33.55 29.11
N MET A 292 30.04 33.12 29.96
CA MET A 292 29.86 33.12 31.41
C MET A 292 29.90 34.59 31.84
N ASP A 293 28.78 35.29 31.69
CA ASP A 293 28.61 36.62 32.26
C ASP A 293 28.44 36.42 33.78
N GLY A 294 29.58 36.47 34.46
CA GLY A 294 29.67 36.44 35.91
C GLY A 294 29.29 37.80 36.48
N THR A 295 27.99 38.04 36.69
CA THR A 295 27.37 38.94 37.68
C THR A 295 25.85 38.86 37.43
N ALA A 296 24.96 38.51 38.37
CA ALA A 296 24.89 38.98 39.74
C ALA A 296 24.36 37.92 40.72
N LEU A 297 24.84 38.13 41.93
CA LEU A 297 24.63 37.44 43.19
C LEU A 297 23.27 37.82 43.82
N ALA A 298 22.75 36.86 44.57
CA ALA A 298 22.01 37.01 45.84
C ALA A 298 20.48 37.27 45.85
N THR A 299 19.89 36.55 46.81
CA THR A 299 18.63 36.75 47.55
C THR A 299 17.29 36.40 46.87
N ASN A 300 16.81 35.16 47.09
CA ASN A 300 15.92 34.87 48.22
C ASN A 300 15.45 33.41 48.15
N ALA A 301 15.82 32.66 49.18
CA ALA A 301 15.04 31.52 49.64
C ALA A 301 14.08 32.06 50.70
N ASP A 302 12.77 32.00 50.47
CA ASP A 302 11.84 31.52 51.49
C ASP A 302 10.43 31.23 50.96
N SER A 303 9.84 30.18 51.53
CA SER A 303 8.41 29.86 51.68
C SER A 303 7.53 29.41 50.49
N ALA A 304 7.07 28.16 50.63
CA ALA A 304 5.68 27.68 50.61
C ALA A 304 4.77 27.81 49.36
N SER A 305 4.23 26.64 48.98
CA SER A 305 3.03 26.38 48.15
C SER A 305 1.73 26.63 48.97
N PRO A 306 0.51 26.41 48.42
CA PRO A 306 -0.16 26.91 47.21
C PRO A 306 -1.38 27.82 47.54
N ASP A 307 -1.90 28.60 46.58
CA ASP A 307 -3.33 28.72 46.24
C ASP A 307 -3.70 30.00 45.46
N ALA A 308 -4.64 29.78 44.53
CA ALA A 308 -5.74 30.63 44.07
C ALA A 308 -5.52 32.08 43.57
N ASP A 309 -6.06 32.26 42.35
CA ASP A 309 -6.82 33.40 41.84
C ASP A 309 -6.15 34.71 41.40
N GLY A 310 -6.62 35.15 40.22
CA GLY A 310 -6.67 36.56 39.84
C GLY A 310 -5.47 37.10 39.07
N SER A 311 -5.51 37.03 37.74
CA SER A 311 -4.85 38.07 36.93
C SER A 311 -5.61 38.36 35.65
N ALA A 312 -6.24 39.53 35.70
CA ALA A 312 -6.75 40.27 34.56
C ALA A 312 -5.60 40.78 33.67
N ALA A 313 -5.99 41.01 32.41
CA ALA A 313 -5.55 42.13 31.58
C ALA A 313 -4.03 42.36 31.38
N CYS A 314 -3.56 42.01 30.18
CA CYS A 314 -2.69 42.90 29.41
C CYS A 314 -3.02 42.76 27.93
N ASP A 315 -3.91 43.68 27.52
CA ASP A 315 -4.24 44.04 26.16
C ASP A 315 -3.05 44.78 25.53
N SER A 316 -2.77 44.54 24.25
CA SER A 316 -1.92 45.42 23.43
C SER A 316 -2.23 45.24 21.95
N PRO A 317 -2.19 46.34 21.17
CA PRO A 317 -3.26 46.63 20.23
C PRO A 317 -2.92 46.24 18.79
N LYS A 318 -3.97 45.84 18.08
CA LYS A 318 -4.06 45.76 16.61
C LYS A 318 -4.22 47.18 16.04
N PRO A 319 -3.47 47.59 14.99
CA PRO A 319 -3.75 48.85 14.31
C PRO A 319 -4.82 48.62 13.23
N GLN A 320 -6.00 49.22 13.41
CA GLN A 320 -6.98 49.40 12.33
C GLN A 320 -7.96 50.54 12.68
N ALA A 321 -7.80 51.69 12.03
CA ALA A 321 -8.81 52.68 11.64
C ALA A 321 -8.08 53.70 10.72
N ASP A 322 -8.63 54.28 9.67
CA ASP A 322 -9.94 54.95 9.61
C ASP A 322 -10.65 54.83 8.26
N PRO A 323 -11.99 55.03 8.25
CA PRO A 323 -12.82 55.30 7.07
C PRO A 323 -13.18 56.80 6.95
N ALA A 324 -13.41 57.31 5.73
CA ALA A 324 -14.40 58.37 5.46
C ALA A 324 -14.54 58.71 3.96
N SER A 325 -15.80 59.01 3.57
CA SER A 325 -16.28 59.88 2.48
C SER A 325 -16.29 59.30 1.04
N THR A 326 -17.43 58.85 0.47
CA THR A 326 -18.60 59.57 -0.11
C THR A 326 -18.36 60.30 -1.43
N ALA A 327 -19.05 59.83 -2.49
CA ALA A 327 -19.65 60.51 -3.67
C ALA A 327 -19.66 59.51 -4.85
N SER A 328 -20.80 59.00 -5.34
CA SER A 328 -21.83 59.63 -6.21
C SER A 328 -21.39 59.78 -7.68
N GLU A 329 -22.38 59.60 -8.57
CA GLU A 329 -22.35 59.57 -10.06
C GLU A 329 -21.87 58.22 -10.65
N GLY A 330 -22.68 57.39 -11.32
CA GLY A 330 -23.86 57.66 -12.15
C GLY A 330 -23.42 57.92 -13.58
N THR A 331 -23.64 56.96 -14.49
CA THR A 331 -24.14 57.14 -15.87
C THR A 331 -24.23 55.78 -16.57
N ASP A 332 -25.42 55.53 -17.11
CA ASP A 332 -25.82 54.43 -17.98
C ASP A 332 -25.01 54.33 -19.27
N THR A 333 -24.89 53.12 -19.83
CA THR A 333 -25.33 52.91 -21.22
C THR A 333 -25.65 51.45 -21.52
N SER A 334 -26.91 51.26 -21.89
CA SER A 334 -27.53 50.11 -22.56
C SER A 334 -26.99 49.92 -23.98
N THR A 335 -26.85 48.68 -24.45
CA THR A 335 -27.50 48.12 -25.67
C THR A 335 -27.03 46.66 -25.88
N GLN A 336 -27.92 45.67 -25.73
CA GLN A 336 -28.68 44.95 -26.79
C GLN A 336 -27.78 44.10 -27.70
N GLY A 337 -27.94 42.76 -27.70
CA GLY A 337 -28.84 42.01 -28.60
C GLY A 337 -27.94 41.31 -29.65
N GLU A 338 -28.07 40.09 -30.14
CA GLU A 338 -29.14 39.11 -30.39
C GLU A 338 -28.42 37.75 -30.57
N ALA A 339 -28.92 36.62 -30.04
CA ALA A 339 -29.94 35.71 -30.59
C ALA A 339 -29.48 34.78 -31.75
N GLN A 340 -29.55 33.47 -31.44
CA GLN A 340 -30.10 32.37 -32.25
C GLN A 340 -29.39 31.86 -33.52
N GLY A 341 -29.30 30.53 -33.63
CA GLY A 341 -29.04 29.85 -34.91
C GLY A 341 -28.57 28.39 -34.82
N ARG A 342 -29.50 27.45 -34.63
CA ARG A 342 -29.46 26.02 -35.02
C ARG A 342 -30.84 25.73 -35.65
N PRO A 343 -31.13 24.63 -36.40
CA PRO A 343 -30.32 23.59 -37.07
C PRO A 343 -30.85 23.21 -38.50
N ALA A 344 -30.21 22.25 -39.20
CA ALA A 344 -30.78 21.34 -40.24
C ALA A 344 -29.74 20.22 -40.51
N ALA A 345 -29.96 18.89 -40.40
CA ALA A 345 -30.78 17.95 -41.21
C ALA A 345 -30.41 18.00 -42.71
N GLU A 346 -30.09 16.97 -43.50
CA GLU A 346 -30.20 15.48 -43.57
C GLU A 346 -29.42 15.06 -44.87
N PRO A 347 -29.49 13.86 -45.51
CA PRO A 347 -29.83 12.49 -45.11
C PRO A 347 -28.88 11.36 -45.66
N VAL A 348 -29.08 10.14 -45.13
CA VAL A 348 -29.14 8.79 -45.77
C VAL A 348 -28.02 8.32 -46.73
N GLN A 349 -27.41 7.16 -46.38
CA GLN A 349 -27.31 6.03 -47.33
C GLN A 349 -27.18 4.68 -46.58
N ALA A 350 -28.18 3.84 -46.77
CA ALA A 350 -28.16 2.41 -46.49
C ALA A 350 -27.70 1.67 -47.74
N ASP A 351 -26.98 0.56 -47.58
CA ASP A 351 -27.09 -0.62 -48.45
C ASP A 351 -26.33 -1.80 -47.80
N ASP A 352 -27.09 -2.84 -47.52
CA ASP A 352 -26.70 -4.24 -47.31
C ASP A 352 -27.51 -4.99 -48.38
N PRO A 353 -26.94 -5.95 -49.12
CA PRO A 353 -27.18 -7.34 -48.72
C PRO A 353 -26.09 -8.34 -49.15
N ALA A 354 -25.95 -9.45 -48.42
CA ALA A 354 -26.20 -10.80 -48.96
C ALA A 354 -25.82 -11.91 -47.96
N GLN A 355 -26.83 -12.68 -47.56
CA GLN A 355 -26.75 -14.06 -47.05
C GLN A 355 -26.16 -15.02 -48.10
N VAL A 356 -25.42 -16.02 -47.64
CA VAL A 356 -25.43 -17.37 -48.23
C VAL A 356 -25.64 -18.40 -47.12
N ASP A 357 -26.66 -19.22 -47.34
CA ASP A 357 -27.12 -20.38 -46.57
C ASP A 357 -26.11 -21.53 -46.53
N GLY A 358 -26.20 -22.36 -45.49
CA GLY A 358 -25.46 -23.61 -45.37
C GLY A 358 -25.79 -24.37 -44.08
N SER A 359 -26.91 -25.09 -44.12
CA SER A 359 -27.49 -25.94 -43.07
C SER A 359 -26.59 -27.11 -42.63
N GLU A 360 -26.76 -27.53 -41.37
CA GLU A 360 -26.81 -28.90 -40.80
C GLU A 360 -26.50 -28.74 -39.29
N GLY A 361 -27.36 -29.03 -38.31
CA GLY A 361 -28.22 -30.18 -38.07
C GLY A 361 -28.26 -30.38 -36.54
N SER A 362 -29.37 -30.00 -35.91
CA SER A 362 -29.66 -30.23 -34.49
C SER A 362 -30.23 -31.64 -34.29
N PRO A 363 -30.15 -32.20 -33.07
CA PRO A 363 -31.40 -32.64 -32.46
C PRO A 363 -31.62 -32.05 -31.05
N ALA A 364 -32.88 -31.66 -30.84
CA ALA A 364 -33.51 -31.18 -29.62
C ALA A 364 -33.35 -32.17 -28.44
N GLN A 365 -33.27 -31.76 -27.17
CA GLN A 365 -34.33 -31.24 -26.27
C GLN A 365 -33.73 -31.07 -24.84
N PRO A 366 -34.44 -30.59 -23.80
CA PRO A 366 -35.54 -29.63 -23.70
C PRO A 366 -35.26 -28.52 -22.65
N ASN A 367 -36.00 -27.41 -22.74
CA ASN A 367 -36.04 -26.31 -21.77
C ASN A 367 -37.12 -26.56 -20.71
N PRO A 368 -36.89 -26.25 -19.42
CA PRO A 368 -37.99 -25.93 -18.52
C PRO A 368 -37.75 -24.63 -17.74
N HIS A 369 -38.63 -23.65 -17.95
CA HIS A 369 -38.98 -22.68 -16.92
C HIS A 369 -40.42 -22.96 -16.45
N ASN A 370 -40.56 -23.07 -15.12
CA ASN A 370 -41.75 -22.97 -14.27
C ASN A 370 -42.59 -24.25 -14.03
N ALA A 371 -42.37 -24.87 -12.86
CA ALA A 371 -43.40 -25.32 -11.91
C ALA A 371 -42.76 -25.61 -10.54
N GLU A 372 -43.55 -25.39 -9.49
CA GLU A 372 -43.15 -25.12 -8.12
C GLU A 372 -42.77 -26.34 -7.26
N SER A 373 -42.02 -26.05 -6.19
CA SER A 373 -41.99 -26.76 -4.89
C SER A 373 -41.52 -28.23 -4.85
N CYS A 374 -40.29 -28.46 -4.38
CA CYS A 374 -39.96 -29.66 -3.61
C CYS A 374 -38.80 -29.41 -2.63
N THR A 375 -38.99 -29.96 -1.44
CA THR A 375 -38.35 -29.71 -0.14
C THR A 375 -36.94 -30.31 0.00
N PRO A 376 -36.14 -29.86 0.99
CA PRO A 376 -34.78 -30.33 1.23
C PRO A 376 -34.81 -31.70 1.93
N THR A 377 -35.05 -32.79 1.21
CA THR A 377 -35.00 -34.15 1.79
C THR A 377 -34.40 -35.20 0.84
N ALA A 378 -34.13 -34.86 -0.42
CA ALA A 378 -33.54 -35.80 -1.38
C ALA A 378 -31.99 -35.88 -1.33
N ALA A 379 -31.30 -34.78 -0.99
CA ALA A 379 -29.83 -34.76 -0.94
C ALA A 379 -29.23 -35.51 0.27
N VAL A 380 -29.99 -35.63 1.37
CA VAL A 380 -29.54 -36.33 2.59
C VAL A 380 -29.67 -37.85 2.46
N ARG A 381 -30.52 -38.34 1.54
CA ARG A 381 -30.73 -39.78 1.33
C ARG A 381 -29.65 -40.42 0.44
N ALA A 382 -28.98 -39.63 -0.41
CA ALA A 382 -27.88 -40.09 -1.25
C ALA A 382 -26.57 -40.31 -0.47
N VAL A 383 -26.36 -39.62 0.66
CA VAL A 383 -25.17 -39.78 1.51
C VAL A 383 -25.28 -40.97 2.47
N ALA A 384 -26.51 -41.36 2.84
CA ALA A 384 -26.74 -42.49 3.76
C ALA A 384 -26.62 -43.88 3.09
N GLN A 385 -26.69 -43.97 1.76
CA GLN A 385 -26.53 -45.25 1.05
C GLN A 385 -25.06 -45.60 0.74
N THR A 386 -24.16 -44.62 0.71
CA THR A 386 -22.72 -44.85 0.46
C THR A 386 -21.94 -45.29 1.70
N MET A 387 -22.49 -45.08 2.91
CA MET A 387 -21.87 -45.51 4.18
C MET A 387 -22.27 -46.92 4.65
N ARG A 388 -23.17 -47.61 3.94
CA ARG A 388 -23.59 -49.00 4.27
C ARG A 388 -22.84 -50.11 3.52
N LEU A 389 -21.83 -49.78 2.72
CA LEU A 389 -21.07 -50.76 1.91
C LEU A 389 -19.62 -51.00 2.36
N THR A 390 -19.16 -50.40 3.46
CA THR A 390 -17.78 -50.61 3.97
C THR A 390 -17.72 -51.13 5.41
N GLY A 391 -18.71 -51.94 5.82
CA GLY A 391 -18.68 -52.55 7.15
C GLY A 391 -19.26 -53.96 7.17
N HIS A 392 -18.42 -54.99 6.98
CA HIS A 392 -18.41 -56.18 7.85
C HIS A 392 -17.31 -57.21 7.53
N GLY A 393 -16.75 -57.77 8.61
CA GLY A 393 -15.99 -59.02 8.68
C GLY A 393 -14.51 -58.82 9.00
N GLY A 394 -13.93 -59.26 10.13
CA GLY A 394 -14.40 -60.09 11.23
C GLY A 394 -13.22 -60.42 12.16
N THR A 395 -13.52 -60.54 13.44
CA THR A 395 -12.70 -60.85 14.62
C THR A 395 -12.14 -62.28 14.68
N MET A 396 -11.01 -62.48 15.42
CA MET A 396 -10.61 -63.58 16.33
C MET A 396 -9.06 -63.62 16.38
N ALA A 397 -8.34 -63.35 17.48
CA ALA A 397 -8.21 -64.04 18.79
C ALA A 397 -6.84 -64.77 18.90
N GLY A 398 -6.15 -64.63 20.05
CA GLY A 398 -5.33 -65.71 20.64
C GLY A 398 -3.79 -65.64 20.54
N ASP A 399 -3.18 -65.34 21.70
CA ASP A 399 -2.04 -66.03 22.34
C ASP A 399 -0.62 -66.11 21.73
N ALA A 400 0.31 -65.56 22.52
CA ALA A 400 1.51 -66.18 23.10
C ALA A 400 2.74 -66.58 22.24
N ALA A 401 3.89 -66.24 22.86
CA ALA A 401 5.16 -66.98 22.91
C ALA A 401 6.28 -66.65 21.90
N LEU A 402 7.40 -66.16 22.48
CA LEU A 402 8.79 -66.65 22.34
C LEU A 402 9.29 -67.11 20.96
N GLY A 403 10.38 -66.49 20.50
CA GLY A 403 11.20 -67.08 19.43
C GLY A 403 12.33 -66.21 18.93
N THR A 404 13.53 -66.53 19.40
CA THR A 404 14.86 -66.03 19.01
C THR A 404 15.26 -66.29 17.54
N SER A 405 16.24 -65.49 17.07
CA SER A 405 17.39 -65.89 16.23
C SER A 405 17.43 -65.47 14.75
N GLN A 406 18.45 -64.65 14.46
CA GLN A 406 19.39 -64.64 13.32
C GLN A 406 18.90 -64.92 11.89
N ALA A 407 19.17 -63.97 10.99
CA ALA A 407 20.28 -64.03 10.02
C ALA A 407 20.61 -62.62 9.51
#